data_AF-A0A172WFK0-F1
#
_entry.id   AF-A0A172WFK0-F1
#
_cell.length_a   1.000
_cell.length_b   1.000
_cell.length_c   1.000
_cell.angle_alpha   90.00
_cell.angle_beta   90.00
_cell.angle_gamma   90.00
#
_symmetry.space_group_name_H-M   'P 1'
#
loop_
_entity.id
_entity.type
_entity.pdbx_description
1 polymer ?
#
loop_
_entity_poly.entity_id
_entity_poly.type
_entity_poly.pdbx_seq_one_letter_code
_entity_poly.pdbx_strand_id
1 'polypeptide(L)' 'MRTLGIILIFLGIVLLVREFNPAFISWIAPYAHQIKGAFWGVTLIAFGLYMLTRRTARKLVLIAYLIYLLLYLVV' A
#
# COMPACT_ATOMS: atom_id res chain seq x y z
N MET A 1 12.81 4.86 16.60
CA MET A 1 11.57 5.05 17.40
C MET A 1 10.38 5.50 16.56
N ARG A 2 10.40 6.66 15.88
CA ARG A 2 9.26 7.16 15.06
C ARG A 2 8.81 6.23 13.94
N THR A 3 9.74 5.60 13.21
CA THR A 3 9.43 4.71 12.08
C THR A 3 8.67 3.44 12.51
N LEU A 4 9.05 2.86 13.65
CA LEU A 4 8.35 1.70 14.22
C LEU A 4 6.90 2.05 14.64
N GLY A 5 6.69 3.25 15.20
CA GLY A 5 5.35 3.74 15.52
C GLY A 5 4.47 3.89 14.27
N ILE A 6 5.03 4.39 13.16
CA ILE A 6 4.31 4.48 11.88
C ILE A 6 3.95 3.09 11.35
N ILE A 7 4.88 2.12 11.44
CA ILE A 7 4.63 0.73 11.02
C ILE A 7 3.51 0.10 11.86
N LEU A 8 3.53 0.28 13.20
CA LEU A 8 2.50 -0.26 14.10
C LEU A 8 1.13 0.37 13.85
N ILE A 9 1.06 1.70 13.64
CA ILE A 9 -0.18 2.38 13.28
C ILE A 9 -0.70 1.87 11.94
N PHE A 10 0.19 1.71 10.96
CA PHE A 10 -0.17 1.18 9.64
C PHE A 10 -0.72 -0.25 9.73
N LEU A 11 -0.05 -1.11 10.51
CA LEU A 11 -0.49 -2.49 10.74
C LEU A 11 -1.84 -2.54 11.45
N GLY A 12 -2.05 -1.66 12.45
CA GLY A 12 -3.32 -1.54 13.16
C GLY A 12 -4.46 -1.10 12.24
N ILE A 13 -4.23 -0.12 11.36
CA ILE A 13 -5.23 0.32 10.38
C ILE A 13 -5.58 -0.82 9.41
N VAL A 14 -4.58 -1.55 8.91
CA VAL A 14 -4.80 -2.70 8.01
C VAL A 14 -5.68 -3.76 8.68
N LEU A 15 -5.38 -4.11 9.93
CA LEU A 15 -6.16 -5.09 10.69
C LEU A 15 -7.58 -4.60 10.93
N LEU A 16 -7.77 -3.32 11.31
CA LEU A 16 -9.10 -2.74 11.51
C LEU A 16 -9.92 -2.72 10.22
N VAL A 17 -9.33 -2.35 9.08
CA VAL A 17 -10.03 -2.35 7.78
C VAL A 17 -10.48 -3.76 7.40
N ARG A 18 -9.64 -4.77 7.67
CA ARG A 18 -9.96 -6.17 7.41
C ARG A 18 -11.10 -6.69 8.30
N GLU A 19 -11.12 -6.30 9.56
CA GLU A 19 -12.11 -6.78 10.53
C GLU A 19 -13.47 -6.07 10.41
N PHE A 20 -13.47 -4.76 10.14
CA PHE A 20 -14.68 -3.93 10.23
C PHE A 20 -15.51 -3.85 8.95
N ASN A 21 -14.98 -4.24 7.79
CA ASN A 21 -15.72 -4.04 6.52
C ASN A 21 -15.62 -5.20 5.52
N PRO A 22 -16.35 -6.31 5.76
CA PRO A 22 -16.43 -7.42 4.82
C PRO A 22 -17.01 -7.02 3.45
N ALA A 23 -17.83 -5.96 3.39
CA ALA A 23 -18.35 -5.43 2.12
C ALA A 23 -17.24 -4.80 1.26
N PHE A 24 -16.29 -4.09 1.89
CA PHE A 24 -15.13 -3.54 1.20
C PHE A 24 -14.21 -4.63 0.63
N ILE A 25 -13.96 -5.69 1.41
CA ILE A 25 -13.21 -6.87 0.96
C ILE A 25 -13.90 -7.50 -0.26
N SER A 26 -15.23 -7.69 -0.21
CA SER A 26 -15.98 -8.33 -1.30
C SER A 26 -15.93 -7.55 -2.62
N TRP A 27 -15.83 -6.23 -2.56
CA TRP A 27 -15.71 -5.37 -3.75
C TRP A 27 -14.32 -5.44 -4.40
N ILE A 28 -13.27 -5.66 -3.59
CA ILE A 28 -11.88 -5.71 -4.06
C ILE A 28 -11.41 -7.14 -4.35
N ALA A 29 -12.05 -8.15 -3.76
CA ALA A 29 -11.80 -9.58 -3.99
C ALA A 29 -11.63 -9.98 -5.47
N PRO A 30 -12.45 -9.51 -6.44
CA PRO A 30 -12.24 -9.87 -7.84
C PRO A 30 -10.94 -9.30 -8.44
N TYR A 31 -10.39 -8.23 -7.87
CA TYR A 31 -9.13 -7.59 -8.30
C TYR A 31 -7.90 -8.13 -7.57
N ALA A 32 -8.09 -9.04 -6.61
CA ALA A 32 -7.04 -9.56 -5.75
C ALA A 32 -5.88 -10.20 -6.51
N HIS A 33 -6.22 -10.99 -7.52
CA HIS A 33 -5.24 -11.70 -8.31
C HIS A 33 -4.36 -10.73 -9.12
N GLN A 34 -4.96 -9.70 -9.72
CA GLN A 34 -4.21 -8.71 -10.49
C GLN A 34 -3.35 -7.82 -9.59
N ILE A 35 -3.85 -7.41 -8.41
CA ILE A 35 -3.08 -6.63 -7.45
C ILE A 35 -1.86 -7.42 -6.96
N LYS A 36 -2.02 -8.71 -6.62
CA LYS A 36 -0.89 -9.55 -6.18
C LYS A 36 0.10 -9.81 -7.31
N GLY A 37 -0.39 -10.09 -8.52
CA GLY A 37 0.47 -10.32 -9.69
C GLY A 37 1.25 -9.07 -10.13
N ALA A 38 0.66 -7.89 -9.99
CA ALA A 38 1.30 -6.62 -10.36
C ALA A 38 2.31 -6.11 -9.33
N PHE A 39 2.44 -6.76 -8.16
CA PHE A 39 3.29 -6.32 -7.04
C PHE A 39 4.69 -5.89 -7.49
N TRP A 40 5.42 -6.77 -8.16
CA TRP A 40 6.79 -6.47 -8.59
C TRP A 40 6.87 -5.34 -9.61
N GLY A 41 5.90 -5.25 -10.52
CA GLY A 41 5.83 -4.17 -11.51
C GLY A 41 5.59 -2.82 -10.86
N VAL A 42 4.62 -2.75 -9.94
CA VAL A 42 4.31 -1.51 -9.20
C VAL A 42 5.46 -1.12 -8.28
N THR A 43 6.12 -2.08 -7.62
CA THR A 43 7.31 -1.81 -6.79
C THR A 43 8.46 -1.25 -7.62
N LEU A 44 8.75 -1.83 -8.81
CA LEU A 44 9.80 -1.33 -9.70
C LEU A 44 9.49 0.08 -10.22
N ILE A 45 8.24 0.34 -10.61
CA ILE A 45 7.80 1.66 -11.06
C ILE A 45 7.93 2.68 -9.93
N ALA A 46 7.43 2.35 -8.73
CA ALA A 46 7.51 3.22 -7.56
C ALA A 46 8.97 3.49 -7.17
N PHE A 47 9.84 2.48 -7.24
CA PHE A 47 11.26 2.62 -6.96
C PHE A 47 11.96 3.52 -8.00
N GLY A 48 11.70 3.31 -9.29
CA GLY A 48 12.23 4.16 -10.36
C GLY A 48 11.78 5.61 -10.22
N LEU A 49 10.49 5.84 -9.96
CA LEU A 49 9.93 7.17 -9.67
C LEU A 49 10.55 7.79 -8.43
N TYR A 50 10.77 7.03 -7.36
CA TYR A 50 11.41 7.51 -6.15
C TYR A 50 12.85 7.96 -6.39
N MET A 51 13.62 7.25 -7.23
CA MET A 51 14.96 7.64 -7.62
C MET A 51 14.99 8.91 -8.49
N LEU A 52 14.04 9.03 -9.42
CA LEU A 52 13.97 10.14 -10.38
C LEU A 52 13.38 11.44 -9.78
N THR A 53 12.59 11.37 -8.72
CA THR A 53 11.86 12.53 -8.19
C THR A 53 12.68 13.35 -7.18
N ARG A 54 12.42 14.68 -7.17
CA ARG A 54 12.95 15.61 -6.15
C ARG A 54 12.25 15.42 -4.79
N ARG A 55 12.84 15.95 -3.71
CA ARG A 55 12.41 15.72 -2.30
C ARG A 55 10.90 15.82 -2.06
N THR A 56 10.20 16.77 -2.68
CA THR A 56 8.75 16.96 -2.51
C THR A 56 7.92 15.87 -3.19
N ALA A 57 8.29 15.50 -4.42
CA ALA A 57 7.59 14.47 -5.19
C ALA A 57 7.89 13.04 -4.67
N ARG A 58 9.04 12.81 -4.01
CA ARG A 58 9.32 11.54 -3.34
C ARG A 58 8.30 11.18 -2.26
N LYS A 59 7.79 12.18 -1.52
CA LYS A 59 6.74 11.93 -0.53
C LYS A 59 5.46 11.44 -1.19
N LEU A 60 5.07 12.01 -2.33
CA LEU A 60 3.89 11.57 -3.07
C LEU A 60 4.03 10.14 -3.58
N VAL A 61 5.21 9.80 -4.13
CA VAL A 61 5.51 8.43 -4.58
C VAL A 61 5.46 7.46 -3.40
N LEU A 62 6.05 7.81 -2.25
CA LEU A 62 5.99 7.00 -1.04
C LEU A 62 4.56 6.82 -0.52
N ILE A 63 3.75 7.88 -0.51
CA ILE A 63 2.35 7.82 -0.08
C ILE A 63 1.54 6.92 -1.02
N ALA A 64 1.67 7.12 -2.33
CA ALA A 64 1.00 6.28 -3.34
C ALA A 64 1.40 4.81 -3.21
N TYR A 65 2.69 4.55 -2.99
CA TYR A 65 3.19 3.20 -2.75
C TYR A 65 2.67 2.61 -1.43
N LEU A 66 2.56 3.43 -0.37
CA LEU A 66 1.99 2.99 0.91
C LEU A 66 0.54 2.56 0.76
N ILE A 67 -0.26 3.34 0.01
CA ILE A 67 -1.66 3.02 -0.29
C ILE A 67 -1.75 1.70 -1.07
N TYR A 68 -0.90 1.52 -2.08
CA TYR A 68 -0.80 0.26 -2.82
C TYR A 68 -0.45 -0.91 -1.90
N LEU A 69 0.51 -0.74 -0.99
CA LEU A 69 0.89 -1.76 -0.02
C LEU A 69 -0.27 -2.12 0.91
N LEU A 70 -1.08 -1.14 1.29
CA LEU A 70 -2.28 -1.31 2.09
C LEU A 70 -3.31 -2.16 1.34
N LEU A 71 -3.55 -1.87 0.05
CA LEU A 71 -4.40 -2.69 -0.82
C LEU A 71 -3.85 -4.12 -0.95
N TYR A 72 -2.54 -4.28 -1.13
CA TYR A 72 -1.92 -5.60 -1.23
C TYR A 72 -2.04 -6.44 0.05
N LEU A 73 -2.03 -5.80 1.23
CA LEU A 73 -2.14 -6.47 2.53
C LEU A 73 -3.58 -6.83 2.89
N VAL A 74 -4.54 -6.01 2.50
CA VAL A 74 -5.97 -6.20 2.79
C VAL A 74 -6.57 -7.33 1.92
N VAL A 75 -6.02 -7.52 0.73
CA VAL A 75 -6.54 -8.38 -0.34
C VAL A 75 -5.75 -9.67 -0.44
#